data_AF-A0A9E6EMX3-F1
#
_entry.id   AF-A0A9E6EMX3-F1
#
_cell.length_a   1.000
_cell.length_b   1.000
_cell.length_c   1.000
_cell.angle_alpha   90.00
_cell.angle_beta   90.00
_cell.angle_gamma   90.00
#
_symmetry.space_group_name_H-M   'P 1'
#
loop_
_entity.id
_entity.type
_entity.pdbx_description
1 polymer ?
#
loop_
_entity_poly.entity_id
_entity_poly.type
_entity_poly.pdbx_seq_one_letter_code
_entity_poly.pdbx_strand_id
1 'polypeptide(L)'
;LCRPLEEGEKAEARAKDIESWQARAPEKGAAREPLVLLAADHRARAGEWRAALALYPANPTEPNRGWVALMRATCQARLGQQETALATLKEAREVAGFKNERTSLEKRLGL
;
A
#
# COMPACT_ATOMS: atom_id res chain seq x y z
N LEU A 1 4.82 10.71 15.83
CA LEU A 1 3.98 9.56 16.24
C LEU A 1 4.58 8.22 15.82
N CYS A 2 5.29 8.12 14.69
CA CYS A 2 6.08 6.92 14.38
C CYS A 2 7.49 7.02 14.97
N ARG A 3 7.95 5.97 15.66
CA ARG A 3 9.35 5.83 16.09
C ARG A 3 10.19 5.14 14.99
N PRO A 4 11.50 5.43 14.92
CA PRO A 4 12.42 4.71 14.02
C PRO A 4 12.34 3.19 14.24
N LEU A 5 12.60 2.42 13.18
CA LEU A 5 12.78 0.96 13.30
C LEU A 5 14.10 0.69 14.03
N GLU A 6 14.05 -0.15 15.05
CA GLU A 6 15.25 -0.59 15.76
C GLU A 6 15.86 -1.81 15.05
N GLU A 7 17.19 -1.92 15.11
CA GLU A 7 17.90 -3.04 14.51
C GLU A 7 17.49 -4.36 15.19
N GLY A 8 16.99 -5.32 14.41
CA GLY A 8 16.50 -6.60 14.93
C GLY A 8 15.04 -6.61 15.41
N GLU A 9 14.30 -5.52 15.21
CA GLU A 9 12.87 -5.47 15.54
C GLU A 9 12.08 -6.54 14.76
N LYS A 10 11.38 -7.41 15.49
CA LYS A 10 10.57 -8.47 14.90
C LYS A 10 9.35 -7.90 14.18
N ALA A 11 8.96 -8.52 13.06
CA ALA A 11 7.82 -8.08 12.27
C ALA A 11 6.52 -7.99 13.08
N GLU A 12 6.33 -8.87 14.06
CA GLU A 12 5.16 -8.91 14.94
C GLU A 12 5.14 -7.74 15.94
N ALA A 13 6.30 -7.32 16.44
CA ALA A 13 6.39 -6.15 17.31
C ALA A 13 6.01 -4.89 16.55
N ARG A 14 6.49 -4.78 15.31
CA ARG A 14 6.14 -3.67 14.41
C ARG A 14 4.65 -3.64 14.07
N ALA A 15 4.02 -4.80 13.88
CA ALA A 15 2.59 -4.90 13.63
C ALA A 15 1.76 -4.34 14.80
N LYS A 16 2.10 -4.74 16.03
CA LYS A 16 1.44 -4.28 17.26
C LYS A 16 1.55 -2.76 17.45
N ASP A 17 2.73 -2.21 17.19
CA ASP A 17 2.94 -0.75 17.24
C ASP A 17 2.05 -0.02 16.24
N ILE A 18 1.99 -0.49 15.00
CA ILE A 18 1.15 0.08 13.95
C ILE A 18 -0.34 0.03 14.34
N GLU A 19 -0.82 -1.11 14.85
CA GLU A 19 -2.19 -1.27 15.33
C GLU A 19 -2.51 -0.32 16.48
N SER A 20 -1.58 -0.17 17.44
CA SER A 20 -1.71 0.77 18.55
C SER A 20 -1.80 2.22 18.05
N TRP A 21 -0.97 2.60 17.08
CA TRP A 21 -1.02 3.95 16.50
C TRP A 21 -2.32 4.19 15.73
N GLN A 22 -2.82 3.20 14.99
CA GLN A 22 -4.10 3.29 14.29
C GLN A 22 -5.29 3.41 15.25
N ALA A 23 -5.28 2.70 16.38
CA ALA A 23 -6.32 2.79 17.40
C ALA A 23 -6.36 4.18 18.06
N ARG A 24 -5.20 4.85 18.16
CA ARG A 24 -5.06 6.18 18.77
C ARG A 24 -5.23 7.33 17.77
N ALA A 25 -5.14 7.05 16.48
CA ALA A 25 -5.30 8.07 15.46
C ALA A 25 -6.78 8.47 15.36
N PRO A 26 -7.09 9.78 15.29
CA PRO A 26 -8.45 10.23 15.09
C PRO A 26 -9.05 9.61 13.81
N GLU A 27 -10.36 9.35 13.82
CA GLU A 27 -11.06 8.72 12.68
C GLU A 27 -10.90 9.51 11.37
N LYS A 28 -10.62 10.82 11.46
CA LYS A 28 -10.42 11.73 10.33
C LYS A 28 -9.19 12.62 10.58
N GLY A 29 -8.46 12.94 9.51
CA GLY A 29 -7.36 13.91 9.53
C GLY A 29 -6.12 13.47 8.75
N ALA A 30 -5.21 14.42 8.50
CA ALA A 30 -4.01 14.24 7.68
C ALA A 30 -3.06 13.14 8.18
N ALA A 31 -3.10 12.81 9.48
CA ALA A 31 -2.29 11.75 10.08
C ALA A 31 -2.86 10.33 9.85
N ARG A 32 -4.12 10.19 9.41
CA ARG A 32 -4.78 8.90 9.25
C ARG A 32 -4.24 8.13 8.05
N GLU A 33 -4.18 8.78 6.88
CA GLU A 33 -3.75 8.12 5.65
C GLU A 33 -2.33 7.54 5.77
N PRO A 34 -1.30 8.29 6.23
CA PRO A 34 0.05 7.73 6.38
C PRO A 34 0.11 6.48 7.28
N LEU A 35 -0.69 6.43 8.36
CA LEU A 35 -0.75 5.27 9.25
C LEU A 35 -1.48 4.07 8.62
N VAL A 36 -2.49 4.34 7.80
CA VAL A 36 -3.18 3.28 7.02
C VAL A 36 -2.25 2.70 5.97
N LEU A 37 -1.51 3.56 5.25
CA LEU A 37 -0.54 3.14 4.24
C LEU A 37 0.59 2.31 4.88
N LEU A 38 1.13 2.74 6.02
CA LEU A 38 2.16 2.00 6.76
C LEU A 38 1.68 0.59 7.17
N ALA A 39 0.42 0.46 7.60
CA ALA A 39 -0.15 -0.84 7.94
C ALA A 39 -0.40 -1.73 6.72
N ALA A 40 -0.83 -1.14 5.60
CA ALA A 40 -1.01 -1.85 4.35
C ALA A 40 0.32 -2.43 3.85
N ASP A 41 1.40 -1.63 3.90
CA ASP A 41 2.74 -2.06 3.52
C ASP A 41 3.28 -3.18 4.39
N HIS A 42 3.07 -3.07 5.71
CA HIS A 42 3.51 -4.10 6.64
C HIS A 42 2.83 -5.45 6.31
N ARG A 43 1.52 -5.46 6.09
CA ARG A 43 0.77 -6.65 5.68
C ARG A 43 1.21 -7.18 4.31
N ALA A 44 1.47 -6.29 3.35
CA ALA A 44 1.98 -6.69 2.03
C ALA A 44 3.35 -7.38 2.16
N ARG A 45 4.25 -6.86 3.00
CA ARG A 45 5.57 -7.46 3.27
C ARG A 45 5.48 -8.80 4.01
N ALA A 46 4.45 -8.98 4.84
CA ALA A 46 4.13 -10.26 5.48
C ALA A 46 3.49 -11.29 4.53
N GLY A 47 3.19 -10.90 3.28
CA GLY A 47 2.52 -11.76 2.30
C GLY A 47 1.00 -11.83 2.47
N GLU A 48 0.42 -11.02 3.35
CA GLU A 48 -1.03 -10.93 3.60
C GLU A 48 -1.72 -10.06 2.53
N TRP A 49 -1.61 -10.44 1.26
CA TRP A 49 -2.02 -9.61 0.12
C TRP A 49 -3.47 -9.15 0.18
N ARG A 50 -4.38 -10.01 0.65
CA ARG A 50 -5.81 -9.68 0.80
C ARG A 50 -6.05 -8.63 1.87
N ALA A 51 -5.35 -8.74 3.01
CA ALA A 51 -5.48 -7.80 4.11
C ALA A 51 -4.81 -6.46 3.78
N ALA A 52 -3.67 -6.48 3.08
CA ALA A 52 -3.02 -5.28 2.54
C ALA A 52 -3.92 -4.53 1.56
N LEU A 53 -4.52 -5.23 0.59
CA LEU A 53 -5.42 -4.63 -0.41
C LEU A 53 -6.63 -3.95 0.22
N ALA A 54 -7.19 -4.52 1.30
CA ALA A 54 -8.32 -3.95 2.02
C ALA A 54 -7.97 -2.62 2.73
N LEU A 55 -6.69 -2.38 3.03
CA LEU A 55 -6.23 -1.18 3.73
C LEU A 55 -5.80 -0.08 2.80
N TYR A 56 -5.19 -0.42 1.66
CA TYR A 56 -4.84 0.61 0.68
C TYR A 56 -6.11 1.38 0.26
N PRO A 57 -6.16 2.71 0.48
CA PRO A 57 -7.37 3.48 0.19
C PRO A 57 -7.67 3.46 -1.31
N ALA A 58 -8.95 3.44 -1.67
CA ALA A 58 -9.37 3.58 -3.05
C ALA A 58 -9.16 5.02 -3.57
N ASN A 59 -9.30 6.01 -2.67
CA ASN A 59 -9.15 7.44 -2.97
C ASN A 59 -8.06 8.06 -2.07
N PRO A 60 -6.78 7.75 -2.31
CA PRO A 60 -5.66 8.38 -1.60
C PRO A 60 -5.54 9.87 -1.91
N THR A 61 -4.84 10.61 -1.04
CA THR A 61 -4.40 11.98 -1.33
C THR A 61 -3.47 12.02 -2.56
N GLU A 62 -3.44 13.17 -3.25
CA GLU A 62 -2.68 13.36 -4.51
C GLU A 62 -1.22 12.85 -4.44
N PRO A 63 -0.44 13.16 -3.37
CA PRO A 63 0.96 12.72 -3.29
C PRO A 63 1.10 11.19 -3.25
N ASN A 64 0.11 10.47 -2.74
CA ASN A 64 0.15 9.03 -2.55
C ASN A 64 -0.54 8.26 -3.67
N ARG A 65 -1.26 8.93 -4.58
CA ARG A 65 -2.13 8.27 -5.58
C ARG A 65 -1.40 7.25 -6.44
N GLY A 66 -0.25 7.62 -7.02
CA GLY A 66 0.50 6.73 -7.91
C GLY A 66 1.06 5.51 -7.18
N TRP A 67 1.59 5.73 -5.98
CA TRP A 67 2.16 4.67 -5.15
C TRP A 67 1.10 3.70 -4.62
N VAL A 68 -0.03 4.22 -4.11
CA VAL A 68 -1.14 3.38 -3.63
C VAL A 68 -1.71 2.55 -4.77
N ALA A 69 -1.86 3.12 -5.97
CA ALA A 69 -2.32 2.37 -7.13
C ALA A 69 -1.36 1.23 -7.52
N LEU A 70 -0.05 1.49 -7.53
CA LEU A 70 0.98 0.47 -7.76
C LEU A 70 0.88 -0.67 -6.74
N MET A 71 0.74 -0.34 -5.45
CA MET A 71 0.66 -1.35 -4.39
C MET A 71 -0.65 -2.13 -4.43
N ARG A 72 -1.78 -1.48 -4.70
CA ARG A 72 -3.08 -2.14 -4.93
C ARG A 72 -3.00 -3.12 -6.10
N ALA A 73 -2.45 -2.69 -7.23
CA ALA A 73 -2.26 -3.54 -8.40
C ALA A 73 -1.32 -4.70 -8.12
N THR A 74 -0.25 -4.48 -7.34
CA THR A 74 0.65 -5.55 -6.90
C THR A 74 -0.09 -6.58 -6.04
N CYS A 75 -0.93 -6.14 -5.10
CA CYS A 75 -1.72 -7.05 -4.28
C CYS A 75 -2.74 -7.82 -5.11
N GLN A 76 -3.46 -7.15 -6.03
CA GLN A 76 -4.41 -7.78 -6.96
C GLN A 76 -3.72 -8.83 -7.83
N ALA A 77 -2.54 -8.51 -8.38
CA ALA A 77 -1.73 -9.45 -9.14
C ALA A 77 -1.33 -10.70 -8.33
N ARG A 78 -0.89 -10.50 -7.07
CA ARG A 78 -0.55 -11.61 -6.16
C ARG A 78 -1.75 -12.47 -5.79
N LEU A 79 -2.95 -11.91 -5.85
CA LEU A 79 -4.22 -12.62 -5.64
C LEU A 79 -4.78 -13.26 -6.92
N GLY A 80 -4.06 -13.20 -8.04
CA GLY A 80 -4.51 -13.74 -9.34
C GLY A 80 -5.49 -12.84 -10.10
N GLN A 81 -5.75 -11.63 -9.62
CA GLN A 81 -6.69 -10.66 -10.21
C GLN A 81 -5.99 -9.78 -11.25
N GLN A 82 -5.45 -10.39 -12.31
CA GLN A 82 -4.60 -9.69 -13.29
C GLN A 82 -5.35 -8.56 -14.02
N GLU A 83 -6.58 -8.79 -14.46
CA GLU A 83 -7.38 -7.76 -15.15
C GLU A 83 -7.64 -6.53 -14.27
N THR A 84 -7.97 -6.76 -13.00
CA THR A 84 -8.19 -5.70 -12.02
C THR A 84 -6.90 -4.93 -11.70
N ALA A 85 -5.76 -5.63 -11.65
CA ALA A 85 -4.45 -5.01 -11.48
C ALA A 85 -4.13 -4.08 -12.66
N LEU A 86 -4.38 -4.51 -13.89
CA LEU A 86 -4.19 -3.69 -15.08
C LEU A 86 -5.11 -2.47 -15.11
N ALA A 87 -6.39 -2.63 -14.77
CA ALA A 87 -7.32 -1.50 -14.66
C ALA A 87 -6.83 -0.45 -13.65
N THR A 88 -6.39 -0.91 -12.47
CA THR A 88 -5.86 -0.03 -11.41
C THR A 88 -4.61 0.72 -11.86
N LEU A 89 -3.69 0.09 -12.60
CA LEU A 89 -2.50 0.76 -13.14
C LEU A 89 -2.83 1.79 -14.22
N LYS A 90 -3.82 1.49 -15.08
CA LYS A 90 -4.29 2.41 -16.13
C LYS A 90 -4.90 3.68 -15.54
N GLU A 91 -5.72 3.56 -14.50
CA GLU A 91 -6.32 4.71 -13.81
C GLU A 91 -5.26 5.62 -13.18
N ALA A 92 -4.13 5.04 -12.74
CA ALA A 92 -3.02 5.79 -12.16
C ALA A 92 -1.95 6.19 -13.20
N ARG A 93 -2.20 6.02 -14.50
CA ARG A 93 -1.20 6.26 -15.56
C ARG A 93 -0.73 7.71 -15.62
N GLU A 94 -1.64 8.64 -15.33
CA GLU A 94 -1.43 10.09 -15.39
C GLU A 94 -0.77 10.68 -14.12
N VAL A 95 -0.59 9.88 -13.07
CA VAL A 95 0.03 10.37 -11.83
C VAL A 95 1.54 10.44 -12.00
N ALA A 96 2.11 11.63 -11.79
CA ALA A 96 3.55 11.87 -11.88
C ALA A 96 4.27 11.24 -10.66
N GLY A 97 4.71 9.99 -10.83
CA GLY A 97 5.48 9.23 -9.84
C GLY A 97 5.47 7.74 -10.15
N PHE A 98 6.56 7.02 -9.83
CA PHE A 98 6.65 5.55 -9.94
C PHE A 98 6.42 4.97 -11.36
N LYS A 99 6.71 5.74 -12.41
CA LYS A 99 6.54 5.33 -13.82
C LYS A 99 7.31 4.04 -14.14
N ASN A 100 8.54 3.91 -13.64
CA ASN A 100 9.40 2.76 -13.94
C ASN A 100 8.88 1.48 -13.27
N GLU A 101 8.45 1.58 -12.02
CA GLU A 101 7.88 0.50 -11.23
C GLU A 101 6.53 0.06 -11.81
N ARG A 102 5.69 1.02 -12.22
CA ARG A 102 4.44 0.76 -12.93
C ARG A 102 4.70 0.01 -14.23
N THR A 103 5.56 0.51 -15.11
CA THR A 103 5.88 -0.14 -16.39
C THR A 103 6.50 -1.52 -16.20
N SER A 104 7.30 -1.71 -15.15
CA SER A 104 7.84 -3.03 -14.81
C SER A 104 6.75 -4.01 -14.37
N LEU A 105 5.75 -3.53 -13.61
CA LEU A 105 4.61 -4.33 -13.20
C LEU A 105 3.67 -4.63 -14.38
N GLU A 106 3.38 -3.65 -15.23
CA GLU A 106 2.60 -3.82 -16.47
C GLU A 106 3.19 -4.94 -17.35
N LYS A 107 4.51 -4.92 -17.59
CA LYS A 107 5.23 -5.96 -18.32
C LYS A 107 5.09 -7.35 -17.71
N ARG A 108 5.19 -7.44 -16.38
CA ARG A 108 5.00 -8.71 -15.65
C ARG A 108 3.57 -9.23 -15.72
N LEU A 109 2.59 -8.35 -15.94
CA LEU A 109 1.17 -8.66 -16.06
C LEU A 109 0.73 -8.88 -17.51
N GLY A 110 1.65 -8.77 -18.49
CA GLY A 110 1.37 -9.08 -19.90
C GLY A 110 0.96 -7.87 -20.76
N LEU A 111 1.32 -6.65 -20.37
CA LEU A 111 1.27 -5.44 -21.22
C LEU A 111 2.67 -5.04 -21.69
#